data_AF-A0AAJ1LKZ2-F1
#
_entry.id   AF-A0AAJ1LKZ2-F1
#
_cell.length_a   1.000
_cell.length_b   1.000
_cell.length_c   1.000
_cell.angle_alpha   90.00
_cell.angle_beta   90.00
_cell.angle_gamma   90.00
#
_symmetry.space_group_name_H-M   'P 1'
#
loop_
_entity.id
_entity.type
_entity.pdbx_description
1 polymer ?
#
loop_
_entity_poly.entity_id
_entity_poly.type
_entity_poly.pdbx_seq_one_letter_code
_entity_poly.pdbx_strand_id
1 'polypeptide(L)' 'MRILCYGDSNTWGYIPGVGTRYKKEERWTGILESLTKAEVIEEGI' A
#
# COMPACT_ATOMS: atom_id res chain seq x y z
N MET A 1 12.36 -10.37 -6.83
CA MET A 1 12.52 -8.90 -6.93
C MET A 1 11.78 -8.29 -5.76
N ARG A 2 12.37 -7.33 -5.06
CA ARG A 2 11.76 -6.64 -3.92
C ARG A 2 11.54 -5.18 -4.31
N ILE A 3 10.36 -4.65 -4.00
CA ILE A 3 10.00 -3.27 -4.29
C ILE A 3 9.67 -2.59 -2.96
N LEU A 4 10.35 -1.49 -2.66
CA LEU A 4 10.03 -0.62 -1.54
C LEU A 4 9.14 0.52 -2.04
N CYS A 5 7.94 0.63 -1.46
CA CYS A 5 7.05 1.76 -1.65
C CYS A 5 7.12 2.64 -0.39
N TYR A 6 7.87 3.73 -0.48
CA TYR A 6 8.02 4.70 0.60
C TYR A 6 7.15 5.92 0.33
N GLY A 7 6.36 6.36 1.31
CA GLY A 7 5.50 7.55 1.14
C GLY A 7 4.73 7.94 2.39
N ASP A 8 3.63 8.65 2.19
CA ASP A 8 2.78 9.18 3.26
C ASP A 8 1.47 8.37 3.39
N SER A 9 0.43 9.02 3.90
CA SER A 9 -0.92 8.49 4.07
C SER A 9 -1.50 7.79 2.83
N ASN A 10 -1.11 8.19 1.61
CA ASN A 10 -1.56 7.53 0.38
C ASN A 10 -0.89 6.18 0.17
N THR A 11 0.37 6.04 0.58
CA THR A 11 1.08 4.76 0.61
C THR A 11 0.58 3.89 1.75
N TRP A 12 0.33 4.48 2.93
CA TRP A 12 -0.27 3.76 4.05
C TRP A 12 -1.67 3.23 3.71
N GLY A 13 -2.43 3.98 2.91
CA GLY A 13 -3.80 3.64 2.52
C GLY A 13 -4.84 4.25 3.45
N TYR A 14 -4.70 5.53 3.78
CA TYR A 14 -5.65 6.28 4.60
C TYR A 14 -7.00 6.46 3.88
N ILE A 15 -8.10 6.27 4.62
CA ILE A 15 -9.46 6.50 4.14
C ILE A 15 -9.91 7.91 4.59
N PRO A 16 -10.05 8.88 3.66
CA PRO A 16 -10.48 10.24 3.99
C PRO A 16 -11.85 10.27 4.69
N GLY A 17 -11.96 11.09 5.72
CA GLY A 17 -13.20 11.26 6.51
C GLY A 17 -13.50 10.11 7.48
N VAL A 18 -12.93 8.93 7.29
CA VAL A 18 -13.10 7.78 8.20
C VAL A 18 -11.94 7.68 9.20
N GLY A 19 -10.73 8.07 8.79
CA GLY A 19 -9.57 8.06 9.70
C GLY A 19 -8.91 6.69 9.88
N THR A 20 -9.26 5.73 9.02
CA THR A 20 -8.80 4.33 9.11
C THR A 20 -8.00 3.94 7.87
N ARG A 21 -7.56 2.68 7.81
CA ARG A 21 -6.73 2.13 6.72
C ARG A 21 -7.55 1.21 5.82
N TYR A 22 -7.34 1.30 4.51
CA TYR A 22 -7.80 0.30 3.54
C TYR A 22 -7.22 -1.08 3.85
N LYS A 23 -7.93 -2.16 3.47
CA LYS A 23 -7.39 -3.52 3.55
C LYS A 23 -6.24 -3.70 2.58
N LYS A 24 -5.43 -4.75 2.80
CA LYS A 24 -4.21 -4.97 2.01
C LYS A 24 -4.49 -4.99 0.51
N GLU A 25 -5.50 -5.75 0.11
CA GLU A 25 -5.96 -5.96 -1.26
C GLU A 25 -6.60 -4.73 -1.93
N GLU A 26 -6.98 -3.72 -1.15
CA GLU A 26 -7.58 -2.47 -1.65
C GLU A 26 -6.54 -1.37 -1.85
N ARG A 27 -5.41 -1.42 -1.14
CA ARG A 27 -4.30 -0.47 -1.29
C ARG A 27 -3.60 -0.69 -2.63
N TRP A 28 -3.14 0.40 -3.25
CA TRP A 28 -2.44 0.32 -4.55
C TRP A 28 -1.17 -0.55 -4.49
N THR A 29 -0.49 -0.60 -3.34
CA THR A 29 0.68 -1.46 -3.08
C THR A 29 0.32 -2.95 -3.02
N GLY A 30 -0.82 -3.31 -2.44
CA GLY A 30 -1.33 -4.68 -2.47
C GLY A 30 -1.83 -5.09 -3.85
N ILE A 31 -2.44 -4.16 -4.59
CA ILE A 31 -2.78 -4.36 -6.00
C ILE A 31 -1.50 -4.56 -6.82
N LEU A 32 -0.46 -3.75 -6.62
CA LEU A 32 0.84 -3.89 -7.26
C LEU A 32 1.48 -5.26 -6.99
N GLU A 33 1.44 -5.72 -5.73
CA GLU A 33 1.90 -7.06 -5.36
C GLU A 33 1.12 -8.14 -6.10
N SER A 34 -0.20 -8.01 -6.24
CA SER A 34 -1.05 -8.98 -6.95
C SER A 34 -0.83 -9.02 -8.48
N LEU A 35 -0.51 -7.88 -9.07
CA LEU A 35 -0.26 -7.74 -10.52
C LEU A 35 1.17 -8.13 -10.91
N THR A 36 2.05 -8.28 -9.92
CA THR A 36 3.44 -8.66 -10.13
C THR A 36 3.75 -9.97 -9.40
N LYS A 37 4.99 -10.43 -9.49
CA LYS A 37 5.52 -11.51 -8.62
C LYS A 37 6.56 -10.96 -7.65
N ALA A 38 6.54 -9.66 -7.41
CA ALA A 38 7.47 -8.99 -6.52
C ALA A 38 6.94 -9.02 -5.09
N GLU A 39 7.85 -9.09 -4.13
CA GLU A 39 7.54 -8.79 -2.72
C GLU A 39 7.48 -7.27 -2.58
N VAL A 40 6.34 -6.75 -2.11
CA VAL A 40 6.16 -5.31 -1.87
C VAL A 40 6.30 -5.01 -0.38
N ILE A 41 7.25 -4.13 -0.05
CA ILE A 41 7.43 -3.58 1.30
C ILE A 41 6.81 -2.18 1.29
N GLU A 42 5.86 -1.96 2.20
CA GLU A 42 5.09 -0.73 2.26
C GLU A 42 5.46 0.08 3.51
N GLU A 43 6.16 1.19 3.30
CA GLU A 43 6.61 2.12 4.34
C GLU A 43 5.90 3.47 4.14
N GLY A 44 4.61 3.48 4.49
CA GLY A 44 3.77 4.68 4.52
C GLY A 44 3.56 5.18 5.95
N ILE A 45 3.73 6.49 6.18
CA ILE A 45 3.49 7.18 7.46
C ILE A 45 2.04 7.70 7.54
#